data_AF-A0A8T0ZBY6-F1
#
_entry.id   AF-A0A8T0ZBY6-F1
#
_cell.length_a   1.000
_cell.length_b   1.000
_cell.length_c   1.000
_cell.angle_alpha   90.00
_cell.angle_beta   90.00
_cell.angle_gamma   90.00
#
_symmetry.space_group_name_H-M   'P 1'
#
loop_
_entity.id
_entity.type
_entity.pdbx_description
1 polymer ?
#
loop_
_entity_poly.entity_id
_entity_poly.type
_entity_poly.pdbx_seq_one_letter_code
_entity_poly.pdbx_strand_id
1 'polypeptide(L)'
;MPSGAMPQAGAGMGDNAFSQLLQMMASQQQFQAFMEQQTTFQREMFEQLSRVTRQKYKTDPPKFHGRTDEDLELWLFAIEEHLSGYARERDSCDSRFVDMVVPFLGPDAMSWYREFKNILGDRRRTWFLVKQQICIRFRDSDFEFKLLSKLHDLQVTGTQQEYTCKFLLLLSPPSSCQK
;
A
#
# COMPACT_ATOMS: atom_id res chain seq x y z
N MET A 1 83.28 15.83 22.60
CA MET A 1 81.83 16.12 22.71
C MET A 1 81.30 16.25 21.30
N PRO A 2 80.29 15.46 20.89
CA PRO A 2 78.89 15.75 21.23
C PRO A 2 78.06 14.54 21.71
N SER A 3 76.94 14.87 22.34
CA SER A 3 75.91 13.98 22.90
C SER A 3 74.95 13.43 21.84
N GLY A 4 74.55 12.16 22.03
CA GLY A 4 73.15 11.73 22.13
C GLY A 4 72.30 11.65 20.86
N ALA A 5 71.86 10.42 20.53
CA ALA A 5 70.47 10.15 20.12
C ALA A 5 70.15 8.66 20.36
N MET A 6 69.28 8.40 21.34
CA MET A 6 68.57 7.14 21.56
C MET A 6 67.37 7.02 20.59
N PRO A 7 66.85 5.80 20.36
CA PRO A 7 65.82 5.54 19.35
C PRO A 7 64.43 5.92 19.88
N GLN A 8 63.63 6.59 19.06
CA GLN A 8 62.24 6.86 19.37
C GLN A 8 61.37 5.75 18.75
N ALA A 9 60.92 4.83 19.61
CA ALA A 9 59.76 4.00 19.33
C ALA A 9 58.49 4.86 19.46
N GLY A 10 57.56 4.78 18.51
CA GLY A 10 56.33 5.55 18.58
C GLY A 10 55.23 5.09 17.63
N ALA A 11 54.15 4.61 18.24
CA ALA A 11 52.75 4.71 17.81
C ALA A 11 52.27 3.93 16.56
N GLY A 12 51.59 2.80 16.80
CA GLY A 12 50.86 2.04 15.77
C GLY A 12 49.49 1.49 16.21
N MET A 13 48.90 2.01 17.29
CA MET A 13 47.66 1.45 17.88
C MET A 13 46.47 2.41 17.98
N GLY A 14 46.66 3.73 17.79
CA GLY A 14 45.58 4.72 17.86
C GLY A 14 44.78 4.89 16.56
N ASP A 15 45.43 4.70 15.41
CA ASP A 15 44.85 5.03 14.10
C ASP A 15 43.84 3.99 13.59
N ASN A 16 43.95 2.73 14.05
CA ASN A 16 43.04 1.66 13.65
C ASN A 16 41.66 1.73 14.34
N ALA A 17 41.59 2.23 15.58
CA ALA A 17 40.32 2.34 16.30
C ALA A 17 39.47 3.51 15.77
N PHE A 18 40.13 4.64 15.43
CA PHE A 18 39.44 5.81 14.89
C PHE A 18 38.95 5.57 13.45
N SER A 19 39.75 4.87 12.62
CA SER A 19 39.34 4.47 11.28
C SER A 19 38.19 3.44 11.28
N GLN A 20 38.18 2.48 12.21
CA GLN A 20 37.05 1.55 12.39
C GLN A 20 35.75 2.27 12.79
N LEU A 21 35.83 3.25 13.71
CA LEU A 21 34.66 4.01 14.14
C LEU A 21 34.07 4.84 12.99
N LEU A 22 34.93 5.46 12.17
CA LEU A 22 34.56 6.16 10.95
C LEU A 22 33.90 5.24 9.92
N GLN A 23 34.43 4.03 9.74
CA GLN A 23 33.88 3.06 8.78
C GLN A 23 32.52 2.53 9.22
N MET A 24 32.31 2.32 10.53
CA MET A 24 31.01 1.93 11.08
C MET A 24 29.97 3.04 10.91
N MET A 25 30.35 4.30 11.13
CA MET A 25 29.47 5.45 10.96
C MET A 25 29.13 5.69 9.48
N ALA A 26 30.11 5.52 8.58
CA ALA A 26 29.90 5.57 7.14
C ALA A 26 28.98 4.44 6.65
N SER A 27 29.18 3.21 7.13
CA SER A 27 28.29 2.08 6.81
C SER A 27 26.88 2.30 7.32
N GLN A 28 26.72 2.89 8.50
CA GLN A 28 25.40 3.22 9.05
C GLN A 28 24.70 4.29 8.20
N GLN A 29 25.40 5.36 7.81
CA GLN A 29 24.83 6.40 6.95
C GLN A 29 24.45 5.86 5.57
N GLN A 30 25.29 5.00 4.96
CA GLN A 30 24.95 4.37 3.68
C GLN A 30 23.69 3.51 3.77
N PHE A 31 23.55 2.74 4.84
CA PHE A 31 22.35 1.93 5.07
C PHE A 31 21.10 2.81 5.24
N GLN A 32 21.22 3.92 5.97
CA GLN A 32 20.13 4.85 6.22
C GLN A 32 19.70 5.57 4.92
N ALA A 33 20.66 6.06 4.14
CA ALA A 33 20.40 6.68 2.84
C ALA A 33 19.73 5.71 1.86
N PHE A 34 20.15 4.44 1.86
CA PHE A 34 19.53 3.40 1.05
C PHE A 34 18.07 3.15 1.47
N MET A 35 17.79 3.06 2.78
CA MET A 35 16.44 2.89 3.31
C MET A 35 15.52 4.07 2.98
N GLU A 36 16.03 5.29 3.07
CA GLU A 36 15.29 6.50 2.69
C GLU A 36 15.00 6.53 1.19
N GLN A 37 15.98 6.17 0.36
CA GLN A 37 15.80 6.09 -1.09
C GLN A 37 14.76 5.03 -1.46
N GLN A 38 14.80 3.86 -0.82
CA GLN A 38 13.82 2.79 -1.04
C GLN A 38 12.41 3.22 -0.64
N THR A 39 12.25 3.88 0.52
CA THR A 39 10.96 4.36 1.02
C THR A 39 10.40 5.46 0.12
N THR A 40 11.25 6.38 -0.33
CA THR A 40 10.86 7.48 -1.21
C THR A 40 10.39 6.95 -2.56
N PHE A 41 11.15 6.02 -3.17
CA PHE A 41 10.78 5.42 -4.44
C PHE A 41 9.49 4.58 -4.33
N GLN A 42 9.30 3.84 -3.24
CA GLN A 42 8.05 3.11 -3.00
C GLN A 42 6.86 4.07 -2.90
N ARG A 43 7.03 5.21 -2.21
CA ARG A 43 6.01 6.25 -2.11
C ARG A 43 5.71 6.86 -3.48
N GLU A 44 6.73 7.20 -4.26
CA GLU A 44 6.57 7.76 -5.61
C GLU A 44 5.85 6.79 -6.55
N MET A 45 6.21 5.51 -6.54
CA MET A 45 5.52 4.47 -7.31
C MET A 45 4.07 4.29 -6.89
N PHE A 46 3.77 4.25 -5.60
CA PHE A 46 2.39 4.19 -5.10
C PHE A 46 1.59 5.43 -5.48
N GLU A 47 2.22 6.60 -5.40
CA GLU A 47 1.63 7.86 -5.84
C GLU A 47 1.40 7.87 -7.35
N GLN A 48 2.31 7.29 -8.14
CA GLN A 48 2.19 7.18 -9.59
C GLN A 48 1.06 6.21 -9.97
N LEU A 49 0.95 5.06 -9.31
CA LEU A 49 -0.17 4.13 -9.48
C LEU A 49 -1.50 4.78 -9.09
N SER A 50 -1.57 5.49 -7.95
CA SER A 50 -2.79 6.20 -7.55
C SER A 50 -3.14 7.34 -8.50
N ARG A 51 -2.16 8.06 -9.07
CA ARG A 51 -2.38 9.06 -10.14
C ARG A 51 -2.91 8.43 -11.43
N VAL A 52 -2.40 7.27 -11.83
CA VAL A 52 -2.90 6.52 -13.01
C VAL A 52 -4.34 6.04 -12.76
N THR A 53 -4.63 5.53 -11.57
CA THR A 53 -5.98 5.17 -11.13
C THR A 53 -6.93 6.38 -11.15
N ARG A 54 -6.50 7.53 -10.59
CA ARG A 54 -7.24 8.80 -10.63
C ARG A 54 -7.55 9.25 -12.05
N GLN A 55 -6.57 9.13 -12.96
CA GLN A 55 -6.76 9.50 -14.36
C GLN A 55 -7.76 8.60 -15.08
N LYS A 56 -7.80 7.29 -14.76
CA LYS A 56 -8.79 6.35 -15.32
C LYS A 56 -10.22 6.69 -14.90
N TYR A 57 -10.42 7.33 -13.76
CA TYR A 57 -11.76 7.61 -13.19
C TYR A 57 -12.09 9.10 -13.11
N LYS A 58 -11.44 9.92 -13.94
CA LYS A 58 -11.45 11.39 -13.88
C LYS A 58 -12.81 12.05 -14.16
N THR A 59 -13.82 11.33 -14.64
CA THR A 59 -15.13 11.92 -15.02
C THR A 59 -16.36 11.26 -14.43
N ASP A 60 -16.28 10.04 -13.93
CA ASP A 60 -17.32 9.38 -13.11
C ASP A 60 -16.68 8.12 -12.50
N PRO A 61 -16.89 7.79 -11.22
CA PRO A 61 -16.38 6.53 -10.69
C PRO A 61 -17.13 5.38 -11.38
N PRO A 62 -16.45 4.27 -11.67
CA PRO A 62 -17.01 3.18 -12.44
C PRO A 62 -18.13 2.51 -11.63
N LYS A 63 -19.12 1.96 -12.33
CA LYS A 63 -20.09 1.07 -11.67
C LYS A 63 -19.41 -0.26 -11.34
N PHE A 64 -19.66 -0.78 -10.14
CA PHE A 64 -19.23 -2.12 -9.76
C PHE A 64 -20.32 -3.12 -10.11
N HIS A 65 -20.09 -3.96 -11.10
CA HIS A 65 -21.09 -4.92 -11.56
C HIS A 65 -21.11 -6.15 -10.65
N GLY A 66 -19.99 -6.49 -10.01
CA GLY A 66 -19.85 -7.69 -9.17
C GLY A 66 -19.25 -8.86 -9.92
N ARG A 67 -18.52 -8.61 -11.01
CA ARG A 67 -17.89 -9.63 -11.85
C ARG A 67 -16.52 -10.02 -11.31
N THR A 68 -16.07 -11.23 -11.62
CA THR A 68 -14.77 -11.76 -11.15
C THR A 68 -13.55 -11.10 -11.80
N ASP A 69 -13.73 -10.38 -12.91
CA ASP A 69 -12.70 -9.58 -13.56
C ASP A 69 -12.60 -8.15 -13.00
N GLU A 70 -13.54 -7.75 -12.15
CA GLU A 70 -13.55 -6.43 -11.53
C GLU A 70 -12.77 -6.43 -10.21
N ASP A 71 -11.93 -5.41 -10.05
CA ASP A 71 -11.16 -5.22 -8.82
C ASP A 71 -12.02 -4.45 -7.79
N LEU A 72 -12.57 -5.19 -6.84
CA LEU A 72 -13.41 -4.63 -5.77
C LEU A 72 -12.65 -3.60 -4.93
N GLU A 73 -11.36 -3.85 -4.63
CA GLU A 73 -10.55 -2.97 -3.79
C GLU A 73 -10.29 -1.65 -4.51
N LEU A 74 -9.97 -1.73 -5.80
CA LEU A 74 -9.81 -0.55 -6.66
C LEU A 74 -11.10 0.25 -6.75
N TRP A 75 -12.25 -0.42 -6.86
CA TRP A 75 -13.55 0.24 -6.89
C TRP A 75 -13.87 0.94 -5.57
N LEU A 76 -13.66 0.26 -4.43
CA LEU A 76 -13.86 0.85 -3.10
C LEU A 76 -13.01 2.10 -2.91
N PHE A 77 -11.74 2.05 -3.32
CA PHE A 77 -10.85 3.21 -3.28
C PHE A 77 -11.37 4.36 -4.17
N ALA A 78 -11.74 4.07 -5.42
CA ALA A 78 -12.23 5.07 -6.36
C ALA A 78 -13.51 5.76 -5.86
N ILE A 79 -14.43 5.01 -5.22
CA ILE A 79 -15.66 5.56 -4.65
C ILE A 79 -15.40 6.42 -3.42
N GLU A 80 -14.54 5.97 -2.49
CA GLU A 80 -14.18 6.77 -1.32
C GLU A 80 -13.45 8.06 -1.70
N GLU A 81 -12.63 8.00 -2.74
CA GLU A 81 -11.96 9.17 -3.29
C GLU A 81 -12.94 10.14 -3.97
N HIS A 82 -13.83 9.62 -4.82
CA HIS A 82 -14.84 10.44 -5.49
C HIS A 82 -15.77 11.14 -4.50
N LEU A 83 -16.15 10.45 -3.41
CA LEU A 83 -16.99 10.97 -2.34
C LEU A 83 -16.19 11.52 -1.15
N SER A 84 -14.90 11.84 -1.34
CA SER A 84 -14.02 12.29 -0.26
C SER A 84 -14.50 13.56 0.46
N GLY A 85 -15.26 14.42 -0.24
CA GLY A 85 -15.93 15.58 0.35
C GLY A 85 -17.02 15.25 1.40
N TYR A 86 -17.45 13.99 1.47
CA TYR A 86 -18.49 13.49 2.38
C TYR A 86 -17.92 12.62 3.51
N ALA A 87 -16.67 12.89 3.93
CA ALA A 87 -16.00 12.11 4.99
C ALA A 87 -16.83 12.06 6.30
N ARG A 88 -17.56 13.14 6.61
CA ARG A 88 -18.43 13.18 7.80
C ARG A 88 -19.58 12.18 7.71
N GLU A 89 -20.22 12.09 6.55
CA GLU A 89 -21.29 11.13 6.28
C GLU A 89 -20.72 9.70 6.24
N ARG A 90 -19.53 9.51 5.66
CA ARG A 90 -18.82 8.22 5.60
C ARG A 90 -18.56 7.63 6.98
N ASP A 91 -18.08 8.48 7.89
CA ASP A 91 -17.69 8.08 9.24
C ASP A 91 -18.86 8.12 10.24
N SER A 92 -20.06 8.50 9.77
CA SER A 92 -21.27 8.50 10.58
C SER A 92 -21.86 7.10 10.76
N CYS A 93 -22.67 6.94 11.81
CA CYS A 93 -23.41 5.70 12.09
C CYS A 93 -24.76 5.62 11.33
N ASP A 94 -24.96 6.44 10.30
CA ASP A 94 -26.17 6.47 9.50
C ASP A 94 -25.96 5.91 8.08
N SER A 95 -27.00 5.99 7.24
CA SER A 95 -26.99 5.42 5.89
C SER A 95 -26.77 6.44 4.78
N ARG A 96 -26.58 7.72 5.10
CA ARG A 96 -26.49 8.78 4.08
C ARG A 96 -25.36 8.55 3.10
N PHE A 97 -24.19 8.13 3.59
CA PHE A 97 -23.07 7.81 2.70
C PHE A 97 -23.35 6.58 1.84
N VAL A 98 -23.97 5.54 2.42
CA VAL A 98 -24.36 4.34 1.67
C VAL A 98 -25.35 4.70 0.56
N ASP A 99 -26.33 5.55 0.85
CA ASP A 99 -27.33 5.99 -0.13
C ASP A 99 -26.69 6.78 -1.28
N MET A 100 -25.56 7.49 -1.03
CA MET A 100 -24.73 8.11 -2.08
C MET A 100 -23.94 7.11 -2.91
N VAL A 101 -23.55 5.96 -2.33
CA VAL A 101 -22.78 4.92 -3.03
C VAL A 101 -23.66 4.03 -3.92
N VAL A 102 -24.91 3.77 -3.51
CA VAL A 102 -25.84 2.86 -4.21
C VAL A 102 -25.97 3.11 -5.72
N PRO A 103 -26.02 4.37 -6.23
CA PRO A 103 -26.06 4.64 -7.68
C PRO A 103 -24.88 4.07 -8.49
N PHE A 104 -23.75 3.79 -7.82
CA PHE A 104 -22.55 3.22 -8.43
C PHE A 104 -22.52 1.69 -8.39
N LEU A 105 -23.58 1.05 -7.91
CA LEU A 105 -23.73 -0.41 -8.00
C LEU A 105 -24.33 -0.78 -9.37
N GLY A 106 -23.66 -1.70 -10.06
CA GLY A 106 -24.16 -2.37 -11.24
C GLY A 106 -25.15 -3.49 -10.88
N PRO A 107 -25.65 -4.26 -11.87
CA PRO A 107 -26.79 -5.15 -11.69
C PRO A 107 -26.61 -6.26 -10.63
N ASP A 108 -25.48 -6.97 -10.61
CA ASP A 108 -25.30 -8.09 -9.68
C ASP A 108 -24.98 -7.57 -8.27
N ALA A 109 -24.11 -6.57 -8.15
CA ALA A 109 -23.86 -5.87 -6.89
C ALA A 109 -25.14 -5.24 -6.31
N MET A 110 -26.00 -4.67 -7.14
CA MET A 110 -27.29 -4.11 -6.69
C MET A 110 -28.27 -5.20 -6.26
N SER A 111 -28.26 -6.36 -6.92
CA SER A 111 -29.06 -7.51 -6.52
C SER A 111 -28.66 -8.03 -5.15
N TRP A 112 -27.35 -8.18 -4.92
CA TRP A 112 -26.80 -8.47 -3.60
C TRP A 112 -27.18 -7.39 -2.56
N TYR A 113 -27.05 -6.11 -2.90
CA TYR A 113 -27.37 -5.03 -1.96
C TYR A 113 -28.83 -5.05 -1.50
N ARG A 114 -29.77 -5.39 -2.40
CA ARG A 114 -31.19 -5.58 -2.03
C ARG A 114 -31.38 -6.72 -1.04
N GLU A 115 -30.73 -7.85 -1.27
CA GLU A 115 -30.76 -9.01 -0.36
C GLU A 115 -30.14 -8.65 1.00
N PHE A 116 -28.96 -8.05 0.99
CA PHE A 116 -28.28 -7.54 2.19
C PHE A 116 -29.18 -6.58 2.98
N LYS A 117 -29.83 -5.62 2.30
CA LYS A 117 -30.76 -4.68 2.92
C LYS A 117 -31.95 -5.40 3.55
N ASN A 118 -32.49 -6.43 2.90
CA ASN A 118 -33.61 -7.23 3.42
C ASN A 118 -33.20 -8.01 4.68
N ILE A 119 -32.02 -8.63 4.68
CA ILE A 119 -31.48 -9.37 5.83
C ILE A 119 -31.22 -8.43 7.01
N LEU A 120 -30.68 -7.25 6.73
CA LEU A 120 -30.33 -6.28 7.76
C LEU A 120 -31.56 -5.58 8.36
N GLY A 121 -32.67 -5.50 7.63
CA GLY A 121 -33.92 -4.88 8.05
C GLY A 121 -33.78 -3.38 8.30
N ASP A 122 -34.35 -2.91 9.41
CA ASP A 122 -34.36 -1.49 9.80
C ASP A 122 -33.04 -1.00 10.40
N ARG A 123 -32.03 -1.85 10.53
CA ARG A 123 -30.73 -1.42 11.08
C ARG A 123 -30.05 -0.44 10.11
N ARG A 124 -29.30 0.49 10.68
CA ARG A 124 -28.51 1.47 9.93
C ARG A 124 -27.45 0.73 9.11
N ARG A 125 -27.44 0.97 7.80
CA ARG A 125 -26.38 0.54 6.89
C ARG A 125 -25.24 1.56 7.01
N THR A 126 -24.28 1.29 7.89
CA THR A 126 -23.06 2.10 7.95
C THR A 126 -22.12 1.72 6.82
N TRP A 127 -21.28 2.65 6.38
CA TRP A 127 -20.33 2.37 5.31
C TRP A 127 -19.36 1.24 5.67
N PHE A 128 -18.90 1.19 6.92
CA PHE A 128 -18.04 0.12 7.43
C PHE A 128 -18.66 -1.27 7.24
N LEU A 129 -19.94 -1.43 7.60
CA LEU A 129 -20.63 -2.72 7.47
C LEU A 129 -20.78 -3.12 6.00
N VAL A 130 -21.12 -2.17 5.13
CA VAL A 130 -21.25 -2.44 3.69
C VAL A 130 -19.92 -2.89 3.10
N LYS A 131 -18.80 -2.22 3.43
CA LYS A 131 -17.46 -2.65 2.98
C LYS A 131 -17.13 -4.07 3.43
N GLN A 132 -17.39 -4.40 4.69
CA GLN A 132 -17.12 -5.75 5.18
C GLN A 132 -17.91 -6.81 4.40
N GLN A 133 -19.20 -6.56 4.17
CA GLN A 133 -20.09 -7.54 3.55
C GLN A 133 -19.87 -7.65 2.03
N ILE A 134 -19.59 -6.54 1.34
CA ILE A 134 -19.28 -6.57 -0.10
C ILE A 134 -17.94 -7.28 -0.35
N CYS A 135 -16.95 -7.09 0.53
CA CYS A 135 -15.70 -7.87 0.50
C CYS A 135 -15.98 -9.36 0.71
N ILE A 136 -16.80 -9.78 1.69
CA ILE A 136 -17.12 -11.21 1.84
C ILE A 136 -17.81 -11.79 0.60
N ARG A 137 -18.69 -11.01 -0.04
CA ARG A 137 -19.50 -11.49 -1.16
C ARG A 137 -18.75 -11.58 -2.49
N PHE A 138 -17.87 -10.62 -2.76
CA PHE A 138 -17.23 -10.44 -4.06
C PHE A 138 -15.71 -10.53 -4.04
N ARG A 139 -15.09 -10.69 -2.87
CA ARG A 139 -13.65 -10.96 -2.81
C ARG A 139 -13.36 -12.26 -3.55
N ASP A 140 -12.33 -12.17 -4.37
CA ASP A 140 -11.80 -13.28 -5.12
C ASP A 140 -11.36 -14.39 -4.16
N SER A 141 -12.03 -15.55 -4.22
CA SER A 141 -11.65 -16.73 -3.42
C SER A 141 -10.22 -17.16 -3.70
N ASP A 142 -9.72 -16.83 -4.90
CA ASP A 142 -8.39 -17.20 -5.37
C ASP A 142 -7.40 -16.05 -5.24
N PHE A 143 -7.70 -15.00 -4.46
CA PHE A 143 -6.79 -13.86 -4.27
C PHE A 143 -5.40 -14.33 -3.82
N GLU A 144 -5.33 -15.25 -2.86
CA GLU A 144 -4.06 -15.80 -2.38
C GLU A 144 -3.34 -16.60 -3.48
N PHE A 145 -4.07 -17.42 -4.23
CA PHE A 145 -3.50 -18.18 -5.34
C PHE A 145 -2.98 -17.26 -6.46
N LYS A 146 -3.72 -16.20 -6.80
CA LYS A 146 -3.32 -15.19 -7.79
C LYS A 146 -2.13 -14.37 -7.30
N LEU A 147 -2.09 -14.03 -6.02
CA LEU A 147 -0.96 -13.35 -5.40
C LEU A 147 0.30 -14.24 -5.44
N LEU A 148 0.17 -15.50 -5.03
CA LEU A 148 1.25 -16.49 -5.09
C LEU A 148 1.73 -16.72 -6.52
N SER A 149 0.82 -16.81 -7.48
CA SER A 149 1.17 -16.93 -8.90
C SER A 149 1.94 -15.69 -9.39
N LYS A 150 1.46 -14.48 -9.05
CA LYS A 150 2.16 -13.22 -9.39
C LYS A 150 3.53 -13.11 -8.72
N LEU A 151 3.69 -13.61 -7.50
CA LEU A 151 4.98 -13.67 -6.81
C LEU A 151 5.92 -14.70 -7.45
N HIS A 152 5.40 -15.86 -7.83
CA HIS A 152 6.17 -16.91 -8.51
C HIS A 152 6.66 -16.42 -9.89
N ASP A 153 5.80 -15.74 -10.63
CA ASP A 153 6.11 -15.22 -11.97
C ASP A 153 6.95 -13.92 -11.93
N LEU A 154 7.20 -13.37 -10.73
CA LEU A 154 8.00 -12.17 -10.56
C LEU A 154 9.48 -12.49 -10.84
N GLN A 155 9.93 -12.16 -12.04
CA GLN A 155 11.33 -12.30 -12.44
C GLN A 155 12.10 -10.98 -12.31
N VAL A 156 13.42 -11.08 -12.09
CA VAL A 156 14.33 -9.93 -12.12
C VAL A 156 14.57 -9.53 -13.58
N THR A 157 13.68 -8.74 -14.14
CA THR A 157 13.76 -8.28 -15.55
C THR A 157 14.35 -6.87 -15.70
N GLY A 158 14.75 -6.23 -14.61
CA GLY A 158 15.23 -4.85 -14.55
C GLY A 158 16.24 -4.65 -13.43
N THR A 159 16.26 -3.45 -12.83
CA THR A 159 17.14 -3.18 -11.69
C THR A 159 16.67 -3.95 -10.43
N GLN A 160 17.60 -4.24 -9.53
CA GLN A 160 17.27 -4.85 -8.23
C GLN A 160 16.25 -4.01 -7.45
N GLN A 161 16.31 -2.69 -7.58
CA GLN A 161 15.36 -1.76 -6.97
C GLN A 161 13.96 -1.93 -7.57
N GLU A 162 13.80 -2.03 -8.89
CA GLU A 162 12.49 -2.26 -9.51
C GLU A 162 11.88 -3.60 -9.12
N TYR A 163 12.69 -4.67 -9.08
CA TYR A 163 12.25 -5.98 -8.59
C TYR A 163 11.78 -5.89 -7.14
N THR A 164 12.61 -5.30 -6.26
CA THR A 164 12.30 -5.15 -4.83
C THR A 164 11.02 -4.34 -4.64
N CYS A 165 10.77 -3.33 -5.47
CA CYS A 165 9.56 -2.54 -5.39
C CYS A 165 8.32 -3.29 -5.87
N LYS A 166 8.40 -4.02 -6.98
CA LYS A 166 7.28 -4.88 -7.45
C LYS A 166 6.96 -5.97 -6.43
N PHE A 167 8.00 -6.56 -5.84
CA PHE A 167 7.87 -7.55 -4.77
C PHE A 167 7.17 -6.97 -3.53
N LEU A 168 7.64 -5.81 -3.03
CA LEU A 168 7.03 -5.13 -1.90
C LEU A 168 5.61 -4.65 -2.20
N LEU A 169 5.30 -4.28 -3.44
CA LEU A 169 3.94 -3.91 -3.86
C LEU A 169 2.99 -5.11 -3.80
N LEU A 170 3.44 -6.29 -4.24
CA LEU A 170 2.67 -7.54 -4.14
C LEU A 170 2.47 -7.97 -2.68
N LEU A 171 3.47 -7.77 -1.83
CA LEU A 171 3.39 -8.05 -0.39
C LEU A 171 2.67 -6.98 0.42
N SER A 172 2.45 -5.79 -0.15
CA SER A 172 1.71 -4.75 0.53
C SER A 172 0.27 -5.23 0.69
N PRO A 173 -0.26 -5.27 1.92
CA PRO A 173 -1.63 -5.73 2.11
C PRO A 173 -2.57 -4.89 1.23
N PRO A 174 -3.59 -5.50 0.57
CA PRO A 174 -4.69 -4.73 0.02
C PRO A 174 -5.20 -3.86 1.18
N SER A 175 -5.34 -2.57 0.94
CA SER A 175 -5.43 -1.51 1.97
C SER A 175 -6.70 -1.56 2.84
N SER A 176 -7.34 -2.71 2.94
CA SER A 176 -8.62 -3.00 3.57
C SER A 176 -8.49 -4.03 4.69
N CYS A 177 -7.41 -3.96 5.48
CA CYS A 177 -7.36 -4.54 6.82
C CYS A 177 -6.43 -3.73 7.73
N GLN A 178 -6.68 -2.42 7.83
CA GLN A 178 -6.24 -1.65 9.00
C GLN A 178 -7.44 -0.85 9.53
N LYS A 179 -8.14 -1.46 10.47
CA LYS A 179 -8.68 -0.80 11.65
C LYS A 179 -8.29 -1.66 12.84
#